data_AF-C5J5F3-F1
#
_entry.id   AF-C5J5F3-F1
#
_cell.length_a   1.000
_cell.length_b   1.000
_cell.length_c   1.000
_cell.angle_alpha   90.00
_cell.angle_beta   90.00
_cell.angle_gamma   90.00
#
_symmetry.space_group_name_H-M   'P 1'
#
loop_
_entity.id
_entity.type
_entity.pdbx_description
1 polymer ?
#
loop_
_entity_poly.entity_id
_entity_poly.type
_entity_poly.pdbx_seq_one_letter_code
_entity_poly.pdbx_strand_id
1 'polypeptide(L)'
;LTRDGEVEIAKRIERGQLAVLKSLSRSTVIVREIISLGDQLMKDPSIIKDLIQFSDEELTDEKVEQKLEETILTIGEIGKTYKKVQALRVKLDATSKTQKPQFRRARWKLGRTRVQLSLLIRSLEFSNLEKLRLMDLMKRTVERVRPLQQELTKLERKADHVRKDARKTVLKDIRAVKVRIEAIEAETKSTALELRRTLQSMVQGQITAEIAKNEMVEANLRLVIS
;
A
#
# COMPACT_ATOMS: atom_id res chain seq x y z
N LEU A 1 -26.44 -0.71 24.61
CA LEU A 1 -26.42 -1.42 23.32
C LEU A 1 -26.74 -2.89 23.59
N THR A 2 -27.29 -3.64 22.63
CA THR A 2 -27.31 -5.11 22.76
C THR A 2 -25.89 -5.63 22.48
N ARG A 3 -25.48 -6.70 23.16
CA ARG A 3 -24.17 -7.35 22.97
C ARG A 3 -23.91 -7.67 21.49
N ASP A 4 -24.95 -8.03 20.75
CA ASP A 4 -24.87 -8.33 19.32
C ASP A 4 -24.55 -7.09 18.46
N GLY A 5 -25.10 -5.92 18.82
CA GLY A 5 -24.79 -4.66 18.14
C GLY A 5 -23.34 -4.21 18.36
N GLU A 6 -22.79 -4.40 19.56
CA GLU A 6 -21.37 -4.11 19.85
C GLU A 6 -20.44 -5.00 19.04
N VAL A 7 -20.77 -6.30 18.94
CA VAL A 7 -20.01 -7.26 18.15
C VAL A 7 -20.06 -6.93 16.66
N GLU A 8 -21.20 -6.47 16.14
CA GLU A 8 -21.31 -6.07 14.73
C GLU A 8 -20.45 -4.83 14.42
N ILE A 9 -20.49 -3.82 15.29
CA ILE A 9 -19.67 -2.62 15.16
C ILE A 9 -18.18 -2.96 15.24
N ALA A 10 -17.77 -3.79 16.20
CA ALA A 10 -16.39 -4.25 16.31
C ALA A 10 -15.92 -4.99 15.05
N LYS A 11 -16.75 -5.89 14.50
CA LYS A 11 -16.46 -6.58 13.23
C LYS A 11 -16.34 -5.60 12.05
N ARG A 12 -17.10 -4.51 12.03
CA ARG A 12 -16.99 -3.48 10.97
C ARG A 12 -15.68 -2.71 11.09
N ILE A 13 -15.28 -2.33 12.31
CA ILE A 13 -13.98 -1.68 12.57
C ILE A 13 -12.83 -2.58 12.10
N GLU A 14 -12.83 -3.85 12.51
CA GLU A 14 -11.81 -4.82 12.15
C GLU A 14 -11.72 -5.03 10.63
N ARG A 15 -12.86 -5.18 9.96
CA ARG A 15 -12.90 -5.31 8.48
C ARG A 15 -12.31 -4.08 7.77
N GLY A 16 -12.61 -2.87 8.26
CA GLY A 16 -12.07 -1.62 7.72
C GLY A 16 -10.55 -1.56 7.86
N GLN A 17 -10.04 -1.82 9.07
CA GLN A 17 -8.59 -1.87 9.33
C GLN A 17 -7.89 -2.95 8.51
N LEU A 18 -8.51 -4.12 8.37
CA LEU A 18 -7.96 -5.23 7.60
C LEU A 18 -7.93 -4.91 6.09
N ALA A 19 -8.91 -4.16 5.57
CA ALA A 19 -8.90 -3.66 4.20
C ALA A 19 -7.76 -2.66 3.95
N VAL A 20 -7.47 -1.78 4.92
CA VAL A 20 -6.32 -0.87 4.90
C VAL A 20 -5.01 -1.67 4.85
N LEU A 21 -4.81 -2.61 5.76
CA LEU A 21 -3.60 -3.44 5.83
C LEU A 21 -3.39 -4.28 4.57
N LYS A 22 -4.46 -4.84 4.00
CA LYS A 22 -4.45 -5.56 2.72
C LYS A 22 -4.02 -4.67 1.55
N SER A 23 -4.36 -3.38 1.58
CA SER A 23 -4.01 -2.42 0.53
C SER A 23 -2.56 -1.96 0.68
N LEU A 24 -2.13 -1.66 1.90
CA LEU A 24 -0.74 -1.30 2.24
C LEU A 24 0.24 -2.42 1.85
N SER A 25 -0.01 -3.64 2.34
CA SER A 25 0.87 -4.80 2.14
C SER A 25 1.02 -5.27 0.69
N ARG A 26 0.17 -4.81 -0.23
CA ARG A 26 0.24 -5.14 -1.67
C ARG A 26 0.85 -4.03 -2.51
N SER A 27 1.12 -2.87 -1.92
CA SER A 27 1.74 -1.73 -2.59
C SER A 27 3.25 -1.94 -2.69
N THR A 28 3.80 -1.79 -3.90
CA THR A 28 5.24 -1.92 -4.14
C THR A 28 6.06 -0.82 -3.48
N VAL A 29 5.46 0.36 -3.29
CA VAL A 29 6.07 1.50 -2.58
C VAL A 29 6.30 1.10 -1.12
N ILE A 30 5.25 0.59 -0.47
CA ILE A 30 5.27 0.19 0.94
C ILE A 30 6.17 -1.01 1.18
N VAL A 31 6.16 -2.01 0.30
CA VAL A 31 7.05 -3.18 0.45
C VAL A 31 8.52 -2.76 0.47
N ARG A 32 8.91 -1.77 -0.35
CA ARG A 32 10.29 -1.29 -0.38
C ARG A 32 10.65 -0.44 0.82
N GLU A 33 9.70 0.37 1.29
CA GLU A 33 9.85 1.09 2.56
C GLU A 33 10.12 0.11 3.71
N ILE A 34 9.34 -0.98 3.80
CA ILE A 34 9.54 -2.01 4.84
C ILE A 34 10.90 -2.69 4.73
N ILE A 35 11.38 -2.96 3.51
CA ILE A 35 12.73 -3.50 3.31
C ILE A 35 13.78 -2.50 3.81
N SER A 36 13.62 -1.21 3.50
CA SER A 36 14.52 -0.15 3.99
C SER A 36 14.44 0.03 5.52
N LEU A 37 13.27 -0.18 6.13
CA LEU A 37 13.11 -0.21 7.58
C LEU A 37 13.91 -1.35 8.20
N GLY A 38 14.00 -2.51 7.55
CA GLY A 38 14.87 -3.60 7.98
C GLY A 38 16.34 -3.17 8.05
N ASP A 39 16.84 -2.50 7.00
CA ASP A 39 18.21 -1.98 6.98
C ASP A 39 18.44 -0.91 8.06
N GLN A 40 17.41 -0.13 8.42
CA GLN A 40 17.46 0.84 9.52
C GLN A 40 17.47 0.15 10.89
N LEU A 41 16.65 -0.88 11.10
CA LEU A 41 16.62 -1.67 12.33
C LEU A 41 17.95 -2.38 12.60
N MET A 42 18.68 -2.79 11.55
CA MET A 42 20.03 -3.35 11.71
C MET A 42 21.06 -2.31 12.17
N LYS A 43 20.82 -1.01 11.93
CA LYS A 43 21.72 0.09 12.34
C LYS A 43 21.34 0.68 13.69
N ASP A 44 20.04 0.86 13.92
CA ASP A 44 19.48 1.37 15.16
C ASP A 44 18.30 0.48 15.61
N PRO A 45 18.58 -0.52 16.48
CA PRO A 45 17.58 -1.40 17.05
C PRO A 45 16.48 -0.68 17.85
N SER A 46 16.76 0.52 18.38
CA SER A 46 15.87 1.24 19.30
C SER A 46 14.54 1.63 18.64
N ILE A 47 14.52 1.77 17.31
CA ILE A 47 13.36 2.19 16.52
C ILE A 47 12.25 1.13 16.55
N ILE A 48 12.54 -0.12 16.92
CA ILE A 48 11.55 -1.21 16.92
C ILE A 48 10.30 -0.89 17.74
N LYS A 49 10.46 -0.19 18.87
CA LYS A 49 9.37 0.20 19.79
C LYS A 49 8.34 1.10 19.11
N ASP A 50 8.75 1.89 18.12
CA ASP A 50 7.85 2.76 17.35
C ASP A 50 7.20 2.02 16.18
N LEU A 51 7.87 1.02 15.62
CA LEU A 51 7.42 0.30 14.43
C LEU A 51 6.43 -0.82 14.74
N ILE A 52 6.65 -1.55 15.83
CA ILE A 52 5.91 -2.77 16.18
C ILE A 52 5.08 -2.54 17.43
N GLN A 53 3.92 -3.18 17.47
CA GLN A 53 3.06 -3.20 18.63
C GLN A 53 3.64 -4.16 19.69
N PHE A 54 3.91 -3.62 20.86
CA PHE A 54 4.25 -4.39 22.06
C PHE A 54 3.03 -4.43 22.99
N SER A 55 2.79 -5.58 23.59
CA SER A 55 1.92 -5.68 24.78
C SER A 55 2.72 -5.35 26.04
N ASP A 56 2.02 -4.99 27.13
CA ASP A 56 2.68 -4.61 28.39
C ASP A 56 3.57 -5.74 28.97
N GLU A 57 3.26 -7.00 28.63
CA GLU A 57 4.03 -8.18 29.02
C GLU A 57 5.30 -8.41 28.18
N GLU A 58 5.48 -7.69 27.07
CA GLU A 58 6.58 -7.83 26.11
C GLU A 58 7.65 -6.75 26.24
N LEU A 59 7.54 -5.87 27.25
CA LEU A 59 8.45 -4.74 27.45
C LEU A 59 9.78 -5.10 28.15
N THR A 60 10.01 -6.37 28.46
CA THR A 60 11.32 -6.81 28.99
C THR A 60 12.38 -6.78 27.89
N ASP A 61 13.60 -6.35 28.22
CA ASP A 61 14.67 -6.18 27.22
C ASP A 61 14.95 -7.46 26.41
N GLU A 62 14.90 -8.64 27.05
CA GLU A 62 15.06 -9.94 26.40
C GLU A 62 13.96 -10.23 25.34
N LYS A 63 12.71 -9.86 25.61
CA LYS A 63 11.60 -10.06 24.67
C LYS A 63 11.65 -9.07 23.52
N VAL A 64 12.13 -7.85 23.78
CA VAL A 64 12.35 -6.84 22.74
C VAL A 64 13.42 -7.32 21.77
N GLU A 65 14.51 -7.90 22.26
CA GLU A 65 15.57 -8.46 21.42
C GLU A 65 15.08 -9.66 20.59
N GLN A 66 14.31 -10.57 21.18
CA GLN A 66 13.68 -11.67 20.44
C GLN A 66 12.76 -11.18 19.31
N LYS A 67 11.86 -10.22 19.61
CA LYS A 67 10.99 -9.62 18.59
C LYS A 67 11.78 -8.91 17.50
N LEU A 68 12.92 -8.30 17.83
CA LEU A 68 13.80 -7.67 16.84
C LEU A 68 14.39 -8.70 15.88
N GLU A 69 14.94 -9.79 16.38
CA GLU A 69 15.48 -10.86 15.54
C GLU A 69 14.40 -11.45 14.61
N GLU A 70 13.23 -11.77 15.16
CA GLU A 70 12.09 -12.28 14.38
C GLU A 70 11.65 -11.30 13.28
N THR A 71 11.63 -10.01 13.61
CA THR A 71 11.28 -8.94 12.67
C THR A 71 12.28 -8.85 11.53
N ILE A 72 13.58 -8.84 11.84
CA ILE A 72 14.64 -8.77 10.83
C ILE A 72 14.59 -10.00 9.92
N LEU A 73 14.39 -11.19 10.48
CA LEU A 73 14.23 -12.43 9.71
C LEU A 73 13.03 -12.33 8.76
N THR A 74 11.88 -11.89 9.27
CA THR A 74 10.65 -11.72 8.49
C THR A 74 10.84 -10.69 7.37
N ILE A 75 11.49 -9.55 7.64
CA ILE A 75 11.82 -8.54 6.62
C ILE A 75 12.76 -9.12 5.55
N GLY A 76 13.73 -9.94 5.94
CA GLY A 76 14.58 -10.69 5.01
C GLY A 76 13.79 -11.60 4.07
N GLU A 77 12.80 -12.32 4.60
CA GLU A 77 11.89 -13.16 3.80
C GLU A 77 10.97 -12.34 2.88
N ILE A 78 10.48 -11.20 3.35
CA ILE A 78 9.73 -10.22 2.55
C ILE A 78 10.60 -9.76 1.37
N GLY A 79 11.87 -9.43 1.59
CA GLY A 79 12.82 -9.07 0.55
C GLY A 79 13.03 -10.17 -0.51
N LYS A 80 13.23 -11.42 -0.07
CA LYS A 80 13.36 -12.58 -0.98
C LYS A 80 12.08 -12.81 -1.80
N THR A 81 10.93 -12.73 -1.15
CA THR A 81 9.62 -12.93 -1.80
C THR A 81 9.31 -11.79 -2.76
N TYR A 82 9.66 -10.55 -2.41
CA TYR A 82 9.52 -9.39 -3.29
C TYR A 82 10.34 -9.52 -4.56
N LYS A 83 11.61 -9.97 -4.49
CA LYS A 83 12.44 -10.26 -5.67
C LYS A 83 11.78 -11.31 -6.58
N LYS A 84 11.19 -12.37 -6.00
CA LYS A 84 10.42 -13.38 -6.76
C LYS A 84 9.19 -12.77 -7.45
N VAL A 85 8.45 -11.89 -6.78
CA VAL A 85 7.30 -11.17 -7.37
C VAL A 85 7.74 -10.32 -8.56
N GLN A 86 8.85 -9.58 -8.44
CA GLN A 86 9.37 -8.76 -9.53
C GLN A 86 9.79 -9.62 -10.74
N ALA A 87 10.51 -10.72 -10.51
CA ALA A 87 10.89 -11.64 -11.59
C ALA A 87 9.66 -12.27 -12.29
N LEU A 88 8.63 -12.63 -11.54
CA LEU A 88 7.38 -13.16 -12.10
C LEU A 88 6.58 -12.11 -12.86
N ARG A 89 6.63 -10.84 -12.44
CA ARG A 89 6.00 -9.72 -13.15
C ARG A 89 6.64 -9.53 -14.53
N VAL A 90 7.97 -9.45 -14.59
CA VAL A 90 8.70 -9.32 -15.86
C VAL A 90 8.39 -10.49 -16.80
N LYS A 91 8.34 -11.72 -16.27
CA LYS A 91 7.92 -12.90 -17.06
C LYS A 91 6.49 -12.80 -17.57
N LEU A 92 5.57 -12.26 -16.78
CA LEU A 92 4.18 -12.07 -17.19
C LEU A 92 4.07 -11.02 -18.29
N ASP A 93 4.79 -9.91 -18.17
CA ASP A 93 4.79 -8.82 -19.13
C ASP A 93 5.44 -9.24 -20.48
N ALA A 94 6.44 -10.11 -20.45
CA ALA A 94 7.03 -10.72 -21.64
C ALA A 94 6.15 -11.81 -22.29
N THR A 95 5.21 -12.42 -21.54
CA THR A 95 4.35 -13.47 -22.06
C THR A 95 3.19 -12.87 -22.85
N SER A 96 3.10 -13.18 -24.14
CA SER A 96 1.98 -12.72 -24.98
C SER A 96 0.63 -13.24 -24.49
N LYS A 97 -0.38 -12.35 -24.50
CA LYS A 97 -1.79 -12.65 -24.15
C LYS A 97 -2.42 -13.70 -25.07
N THR A 98 -1.83 -13.95 -26.24
CA THR A 98 -2.29 -14.95 -27.21
C THR A 98 -2.12 -16.38 -26.67
N GLN A 99 -1.08 -16.63 -25.86
CA GLN A 99 -0.85 -17.94 -25.24
C GLN A 99 -1.70 -18.12 -23.96
N LYS A 100 -3.03 -18.26 -24.14
CA LYS A 100 -4.03 -18.26 -23.04
C LYS A 100 -3.70 -19.21 -21.87
N PRO A 101 -3.20 -20.45 -22.03
CA PRO A 101 -2.91 -21.33 -20.90
C PRO A 101 -1.67 -20.90 -20.10
N GLN A 102 -0.58 -20.55 -20.78
CA GLN A 102 0.67 -20.15 -20.13
C GLN A 102 0.53 -18.79 -19.43
N PHE A 103 -0.13 -17.82 -20.11
CA PHE A 103 -0.44 -16.51 -19.53
C PHE A 103 -1.30 -16.64 -18.27
N ARG A 104 -2.32 -17.52 -18.28
CA ARG A 104 -3.11 -17.83 -17.08
C ARG A 104 -2.21 -18.37 -15.97
N ARG A 105 -1.44 -19.43 -16.23
CA ARG A 105 -0.55 -20.03 -15.20
C ARG A 105 0.41 -19.00 -14.58
N ALA A 106 1.05 -18.17 -15.41
CA ALA A 106 1.93 -17.10 -14.96
C ALA A 106 1.19 -16.07 -14.08
N ARG A 107 0.00 -15.63 -14.50
CA ARG A 107 -0.84 -14.70 -13.74
C ARG A 107 -1.25 -15.26 -12.38
N TRP A 108 -1.69 -16.52 -12.33
CA TRP A 108 -2.06 -17.20 -11.08
C TRP A 108 -0.85 -17.36 -10.15
N LYS A 109 0.31 -17.74 -10.68
CA LYS A 109 1.55 -17.85 -9.92
C LYS A 109 1.95 -16.51 -9.30
N LEU A 110 1.93 -15.43 -10.10
CA LEU A 110 2.18 -14.07 -9.61
C LEU A 110 1.18 -13.67 -8.52
N GLY A 111 -0.11 -13.93 -8.73
CA GLY A 111 -1.16 -13.63 -7.76
C GLY A 111 -0.95 -14.32 -6.42
N ARG A 112 -0.65 -15.63 -6.42
CA ARG A 112 -0.37 -16.40 -5.20
C ARG A 112 0.85 -15.87 -4.44
N THR A 113 1.96 -15.60 -5.15
CA THR A 113 3.15 -15.04 -4.50
C THR A 113 2.91 -13.63 -3.95
N ARG A 114 2.09 -12.80 -4.62
CA ARG A 114 1.67 -11.49 -4.07
C ARG A 114 0.82 -11.63 -2.80
N VAL A 115 -0.05 -12.63 -2.73
CA VAL A 115 -0.83 -12.91 -1.51
C VAL A 115 0.08 -13.39 -0.38
N GLN A 116 1.05 -14.26 -0.67
CA GLN A 116 2.05 -14.69 0.30
C GLN A 116 2.86 -13.51 0.85
N LEU A 117 3.36 -12.64 -0.03
CA LEU A 117 4.05 -11.40 0.37
C LEU A 117 3.17 -10.53 1.27
N SER A 118 1.89 -10.38 0.91
CA SER A 118 0.91 -9.61 1.69
C SER A 118 0.56 -10.26 3.04
N LEU A 119 0.69 -11.59 3.17
CA LEU A 119 0.55 -12.27 4.46
C LEU A 119 1.76 -12.04 5.34
N LEU A 120 2.99 -12.19 4.82
CA LEU A 120 4.23 -11.92 5.55
C LEU A 120 4.33 -10.48 6.05
N ILE A 121 3.93 -9.51 5.23
CA ILE A 121 3.92 -8.11 5.67
C ILE A 121 2.86 -7.88 6.77
N ARG A 122 1.75 -8.61 6.76
CA ARG A 122 0.68 -8.43 7.76
C ARG A 122 0.93 -9.22 9.03
N SER A 123 1.84 -10.20 9.04
CA SER A 123 2.30 -10.84 10.27
C SER A 123 3.26 -9.95 11.05
N LEU A 124 3.81 -8.90 10.43
CA LEU A 124 4.43 -7.80 11.16
C LEU A 124 3.32 -7.01 11.87
N GLU A 125 3.30 -7.09 13.20
CA GLU A 125 2.34 -6.41 14.05
C GLU A 125 2.64 -4.91 14.13
N PHE A 126 2.50 -4.19 13.02
CA PHE A 126 2.82 -2.77 12.99
C PHE A 126 2.02 -1.98 14.03
N SER A 127 2.69 -1.02 14.67
CA SER A 127 2.04 -0.03 15.52
C SER A 127 1.04 0.79 14.69
N ASN A 128 0.05 1.38 15.36
CA ASN A 128 -0.92 2.24 14.66
C ASN A 128 -0.26 3.51 14.08
N LEU A 129 0.80 4.01 14.73
CA LEU A 129 1.57 5.14 14.24
C LEU A 129 2.29 4.78 12.93
N GLU A 130 2.94 3.62 12.87
CA GLU A 130 3.64 3.20 11.66
C GLU A 130 2.65 2.90 10.52
N LYS A 131 1.48 2.33 10.81
CA LYS A 131 0.40 2.19 9.81
C LYS A 131 0.02 3.55 9.21
N LEU A 132 -0.17 4.59 10.03
CA LEU A 132 -0.50 5.93 9.55
C LEU A 132 0.65 6.56 8.75
N ARG A 133 1.91 6.36 9.15
CA ARG A 133 3.10 6.79 8.40
C ARG A 133 3.13 6.19 7.01
N LEU A 134 2.94 4.87 6.91
CA LEU A 134 2.91 4.15 5.63
C LEU A 134 1.75 4.64 4.73
N MET A 135 0.60 4.97 5.33
CA MET A 135 -0.51 5.58 4.59
C MET A 135 -0.15 6.96 4.05
N ASP A 136 0.53 7.81 4.84
CA ASP A 136 0.96 9.13 4.40
C ASP A 136 1.99 9.06 3.28
N LEU A 137 2.95 8.12 3.36
CA LEU A 137 3.89 7.84 2.27
C LEU A 137 3.16 7.51 0.96
N MET A 138 2.11 6.70 1.03
CA MET A 138 1.30 6.37 -0.13
C MET A 138 0.58 7.61 -0.69
N LYS A 139 0.00 8.45 0.18
CA LYS A 139 -0.65 9.71 -0.20
C LYS A 139 0.32 10.63 -0.92
N ARG A 140 1.50 10.88 -0.35
CA ARG A 140 2.56 11.71 -0.96
C ARG A 140 2.98 11.18 -2.32
N THR A 141 3.11 9.86 -2.45
CA THR A 141 3.49 9.23 -3.72
C THR A 141 2.43 9.46 -4.81
N VAL A 142 1.14 9.39 -4.47
CA VAL A 142 0.06 9.69 -5.42
C VAL A 142 0.01 11.17 -5.77
N GLU A 143 0.19 12.06 -4.80
CA GLU A 143 0.20 13.51 -5.03
C GLU A 143 1.36 13.97 -5.92
N ARG A 144 2.47 13.23 -6.00
CA ARG A 144 3.54 13.47 -6.99
C ARG A 144 3.08 13.23 -8.44
N VAL A 145 2.19 12.26 -8.66
CA VAL A 145 1.77 11.83 -10.01
C VAL A 145 0.49 12.54 -10.47
N ARG A 146 -0.39 12.89 -9.54
CA ARG A 146 -1.68 13.54 -9.81
C ARG A 146 -1.60 14.81 -10.67
N PRO A 147 -0.74 15.81 -10.40
CA PRO A 147 -0.69 17.02 -11.23
C PRO A 147 -0.22 16.71 -12.65
N LEU A 148 0.72 15.79 -12.82
CA LEU A 148 1.20 15.35 -14.14
C LEU A 148 0.09 14.67 -14.95
N GLN A 149 -0.76 13.84 -14.32
CA GLN A 149 -1.91 13.24 -14.99
C GLN A 149 -2.97 14.28 -15.40
N GLN A 150 -3.21 15.28 -14.56
CA GLN A 150 -4.14 16.37 -14.88
C GLN A 150 -3.61 17.22 -16.02
N GLU A 151 -2.32 17.56 -16.00
CA GLU A 151 -1.64 18.26 -17.08
C GLU A 151 -1.71 17.48 -18.38
N LEU A 152 -1.40 16.17 -18.35
CA LEU A 152 -1.49 15.28 -19.50
C LEU A 152 -2.90 15.30 -20.10
N THR A 153 -3.93 15.16 -19.26
CA THR A 153 -5.33 15.17 -19.72
C THR A 153 -5.70 16.51 -20.37
N LYS A 154 -5.22 17.63 -19.81
CA LYS A 154 -5.44 18.98 -20.37
C LYS A 154 -4.74 19.14 -21.72
N LEU A 155 -3.50 18.66 -21.84
CA LEU A 155 -2.73 18.74 -23.08
C LEU A 155 -3.31 17.84 -24.18
N GLU A 156 -3.77 16.64 -23.83
CA GLU A 156 -4.45 15.73 -24.77
C GLU A 156 -5.73 16.37 -25.32
N ARG A 157 -6.57 16.96 -24.45
CA ARG A 157 -7.75 17.74 -24.90
C ARG A 157 -7.39 18.92 -25.79
N LYS A 158 -6.31 19.66 -25.46
CA LYS A 158 -5.83 20.77 -26.30
C LYS A 158 -5.36 20.27 -27.67
N ALA A 159 -4.68 19.12 -27.73
CA ALA A 159 -4.19 18.57 -28.99
C ALA A 159 -5.31 18.21 -29.98
N ASP A 160 -6.49 17.84 -29.48
CA ASP A 160 -7.66 17.50 -30.29
C ASP A 160 -8.30 18.73 -30.96
N HIS A 161 -8.17 19.92 -30.36
CA HIS A 161 -8.83 21.16 -30.83
C HIS A 161 -7.90 22.13 -31.58
N VAL A 162 -6.61 21.84 -31.71
CA VAL A 162 -5.60 22.77 -32.24
C VAL A 162 -5.23 22.47 -33.70
N ARG A 163 -5.00 23.55 -34.49
CA ARG A 163 -4.54 23.48 -35.89
C ARG A 163 -3.19 22.74 -36.04
N LYS A 164 -2.91 22.19 -37.23
CA LYS A 164 -1.76 21.29 -37.50
C LYS A 164 -0.40 21.78 -36.98
N ASP A 165 -0.09 23.07 -37.09
CA ASP A 165 1.23 23.59 -36.73
C ASP A 165 1.44 23.65 -35.20
N ALA A 166 0.44 24.13 -34.46
CA ALA A 166 0.47 24.17 -32.99
C ALA A 166 0.17 22.78 -32.35
N ARG A 167 -0.35 21.81 -33.12
CA ARG A 167 -0.48 20.42 -32.65
C ARG A 167 0.88 19.76 -32.43
N LYS A 168 1.89 20.10 -33.25
CA LYS A 168 3.24 19.52 -33.14
C LYS A 168 3.95 19.93 -31.84
N THR A 169 3.74 21.16 -31.37
CA THR A 169 4.29 21.64 -30.08
C THR A 169 3.59 20.96 -28.91
N VAL A 170 2.26 20.93 -28.90
CA VAL A 170 1.47 20.24 -27.85
C VAL A 170 1.82 18.75 -27.76
N LEU A 171 2.07 18.07 -28.88
CA LEU A 171 2.53 16.68 -28.88
C LEU A 171 3.92 16.48 -28.25
N LYS A 172 4.83 17.48 -28.36
CA LYS A 172 6.12 17.44 -27.66
C LYS A 172 5.91 17.56 -26.14
N ASP A 173 5.03 18.46 -25.72
CA ASP A 173 4.72 18.65 -24.30
C ASP A 173 4.06 17.40 -23.69
N ILE A 174 3.12 16.78 -24.43
CA ILE A 174 2.51 15.49 -24.04
C ILE A 174 3.59 14.42 -23.83
N ARG A 175 4.57 14.31 -24.74
CA ARG A 175 5.68 13.35 -24.59
C ARG A 175 6.53 13.66 -23.36
N ALA A 176 6.85 14.93 -23.12
CA ALA A 176 7.62 15.34 -21.95
C ALA A 176 6.92 14.99 -20.63
N VAL A 177 5.61 15.21 -20.53
CA VAL A 177 4.81 14.83 -19.35
C VAL A 177 4.73 13.30 -19.21
N LYS A 178 4.55 12.56 -20.31
CA LYS A 178 4.55 11.08 -20.29
C LYS A 178 5.86 10.52 -19.75
N VAL A 179 7.00 11.04 -20.20
CA VAL A 179 8.33 10.63 -19.70
C VAL A 179 8.46 10.87 -18.18
N ARG A 180 7.94 12.00 -17.67
CA ARG A 180 7.94 12.27 -16.22
C ARG A 180 7.06 11.29 -15.44
N ILE A 181 5.88 10.94 -15.97
CA ILE A 181 5.00 9.93 -15.36
C ILE A 181 5.70 8.56 -15.37
N GLU A 182 6.26 8.15 -16.51
CA GLU A 182 6.99 6.89 -16.66
C GLU A 182 8.19 6.80 -15.70
N ALA A 183 8.91 7.90 -15.46
CA ALA A 183 9.98 7.95 -14.47
C ALA A 183 9.46 7.63 -13.05
N ILE A 184 8.33 8.21 -12.64
CA ILE A 184 7.72 7.91 -11.34
C ILE A 184 7.16 6.48 -11.30
N GLU A 185 6.61 5.97 -12.39
CA GLU A 185 6.13 4.58 -12.47
C GLU A 185 7.29 3.57 -12.38
N ALA A 186 8.43 3.89 -13.01
CA ALA A 186 9.65 3.09 -12.96
C ALA A 186 10.29 3.13 -11.56
N GLU A 187 10.28 4.30 -10.91
CA GLU A 187 10.70 4.50 -9.52
C GLU A 187 9.78 3.76 -8.57
N THR A 188 8.46 3.81 -8.74
CA THR A 188 7.49 3.17 -7.83
C THR A 188 7.29 1.68 -8.09
N LYS A 189 7.72 1.20 -9.27
CA LYS A 189 7.39 -0.11 -9.83
C LYS A 189 5.87 -0.35 -9.87
N SER A 190 5.09 0.71 -10.03
CA SER A 190 3.63 0.66 -10.09
C SER A 190 3.11 1.71 -11.04
N THR A 191 2.03 1.40 -11.74
CA THR A 191 1.40 2.38 -12.61
C THR A 191 0.67 3.45 -11.78
N ALA A 192 0.51 4.64 -12.32
CA ALA A 192 -0.23 5.73 -11.71
C ALA A 192 -1.67 5.32 -11.36
N LEU A 193 -2.30 4.49 -12.21
CA LEU A 193 -3.63 3.93 -11.96
C LEU A 193 -3.65 2.97 -10.76
N GLU A 194 -2.63 2.10 -10.64
CA GLU A 194 -2.49 1.19 -9.49
C GLU A 194 -2.31 1.98 -8.20
N LEU A 195 -1.43 3.00 -8.21
CA LEU A 195 -1.18 3.84 -7.04
C LEU A 195 -2.47 4.51 -6.56
N ARG A 196 -3.24 5.12 -7.47
CA ARG A 196 -4.51 5.76 -7.15
C ARG A 196 -5.55 4.77 -6.62
N ARG A 197 -5.68 3.60 -7.25
CA ARG A 197 -6.61 2.55 -6.81
C ARG A 197 -6.28 2.05 -5.40
N THR A 198 -5.01 1.80 -5.13
CA THR A 198 -4.55 1.38 -3.80
C THR A 198 -4.86 2.45 -2.75
N LEU A 199 -4.59 3.73 -3.04
CA LEU A 199 -4.92 4.82 -2.12
C LEU A 199 -6.43 4.92 -1.89
N GLN A 200 -7.25 4.79 -2.94
CA GLN A 200 -8.70 4.81 -2.80
C GLN A 200 -9.22 3.67 -1.91
N SER A 201 -8.75 2.44 -2.11
CA SER A 201 -9.12 1.30 -1.26
C SER A 201 -8.72 1.50 0.20
N MET A 202 -7.57 2.13 0.44
CA MET A 202 -7.07 2.47 1.76
C MET A 202 -7.92 3.55 2.44
N VAL A 203 -8.20 4.66 1.74
CA VAL A 203 -9.05 5.74 2.26
C VAL A 203 -10.46 5.22 2.56
N GLN A 204 -11.03 4.39 1.68
CA GLN A 204 -12.33 3.79 1.92
C GLN A 204 -12.34 2.90 3.17
N GLY A 205 -11.30 2.06 3.35
CA GLY A 205 -11.18 1.23 4.53
C GLY A 205 -11.04 2.04 5.83
N GLN A 206 -10.31 3.16 5.77
CA GLN A 206 -10.16 4.09 6.89
C GLN A 206 -11.50 4.74 7.25
N ILE A 207 -12.23 5.28 6.27
CA ILE A 207 -13.55 5.89 6.49
C ILE A 207 -14.52 4.88 7.11
N THR A 208 -14.57 3.66 6.60
CA THR A 208 -15.45 2.61 7.14
C THR A 208 -15.11 2.26 8.60
N ALA A 209 -13.82 2.19 8.95
CA ALA A 209 -13.40 1.94 10.33
C ALA A 209 -13.72 3.12 11.25
N GLU A 210 -13.53 4.35 10.78
CA GLU A 210 -13.76 5.58 11.54
C GLU A 210 -15.25 5.81 11.83
N ILE A 211 -16.12 5.62 10.83
CA ILE A 211 -17.57 5.68 11.01
C ILE A 211 -18.02 4.68 12.07
N ALA A 212 -17.58 3.41 11.97
CA ALA A 212 -17.95 2.39 12.93
C ALA A 212 -17.39 2.69 14.34
N LYS A 213 -16.20 3.29 14.45
CA LYS A 213 -15.65 3.74 15.72
C LYS A 213 -16.50 4.86 16.35
N ASN A 214 -16.94 5.83 15.55
CA ASN A 214 -17.79 6.92 16.02
C ASN A 214 -19.17 6.41 16.48
N GLU A 215 -19.78 5.48 15.72
CA GLU A 215 -21.01 4.79 16.12
C GLU A 215 -20.86 4.10 17.50
N MET A 216 -19.71 3.44 17.74
CA MET A 216 -19.40 2.82 19.04
C MET A 216 -19.29 3.85 20.18
N VAL A 217 -18.61 4.97 19.92
CA VAL A 217 -18.42 6.05 20.91
C VAL A 217 -19.76 6.69 21.25
N GLU A 218 -20.59 7.02 20.25
CA GLU A 218 -21.92 7.59 20.47
C GLU A 218 -22.83 6.64 21.25
N ALA A 219 -22.80 5.34 20.92
CA ALA A 219 -23.51 4.31 21.66
C ALA A 219 -23.10 4.28 23.15
N ASN A 220 -21.81 4.36 23.43
CA ASN A 220 -21.28 4.38 24.80
C ASN A 220 -21.63 5.68 25.52
N LEU A 221 -21.53 6.83 24.85
CA LEU A 221 -21.90 8.12 25.46
C LEU A 221 -23.39 8.18 25.82
N ARG A 222 -24.29 7.63 24.98
CA ARG A 222 -25.73 7.53 25.29
C ARG A 222 -25.99 6.68 26.54
N LEU A 223 -25.20 5.63 26.75
CA LEU A 223 -25.27 4.79 27.95
C LEU A 223 -24.76 5.49 29.20
N VAL A 224 -23.69 6.30 29.09
CA VAL A 224 -23.10 7.00 30.24
C VAL A 224 -24.00 8.15 30.73
N ILE A 225 -24.84 8.71 29.84
CA ILE A 225 -25.76 9.82 30.14
C ILE A 225 -27.13 9.31 30.65
N SER A 226 -27.48 8.04 30.41
CA SER A 226 -28.75 7.43 30.86
C SER A 226 -28.61 6.77 32.23
#